data_AF-A0A0E0FTI0-F1
#
_entry.id   AF-A0A0E0FTI0-F1
#
_cell.length_a   1.000
_cell.length_b   1.000
_cell.length_c   1.000
_cell.angle_alpha   90.00
_cell.angle_beta   90.00
_cell.angle_gamma   90.00
#
_symmetry.space_group_name_H-M   'P 1'
#
loop_
_entity.id
_entity.type
_entity.pdbx_description
1 polymer ?
#
loop_
_entity_poly.entity_id
_entity_poly.type
_entity_poly.pdbx_seq_one_letter_code
_entity_poly.pdbx_strand_id
1 'polypeptide(L)'
;MDGVARSRLLVPLLPRISARSFSAASPASEPAAAAAAVAASDAAAATDYSSSAGDPSSAPPPPARKPLGLLKGGVLAVVAAAFGATGYVSYAYSLDEIDQRTREFRKNSKQPIRDDLSGFEKFQAMAYSAAMKVPVAAIEFYLDTRSQIEDQIRGFSEPSSDKLLPDLLPQEQHVFTLVLDLNETLVYSDWKRERGWRTFKRPGVDAFLEHLGKFYEIVVYSDQLSMYVDPVIERLDPKGCVRHRLSRVATKYENGKHYRDLSKLNRNPAQVIYISGHALESCLQPENCVEIKPWKLENDDTQLLDLIPFLEYVAMARPSDIRAVLASYQGRDIPAEFIERSKEHQRSKSIRAAYGGDDYRSFGRKSE
;
A
#
# COMPACT_ATOMS: atom_id res chain seq x y z
N MET A 1 -28.21 49.63 -24.27
CA MET A 1 -26.96 49.42 -25.01
C MET A 1 -25.93 49.10 -23.96
N ASP A 2 -25.56 47.82 -23.82
CA ASP A 2 -24.33 47.37 -23.16
C ASP A 2 -24.21 45.87 -23.44
N GLY A 3 -23.35 45.55 -24.40
CA GLY A 3 -23.12 44.20 -24.91
C GLY A 3 -22.00 43.52 -24.13
N VAL A 4 -22.33 42.43 -23.45
CA VAL A 4 -21.34 41.53 -22.83
C VAL A 4 -21.11 40.36 -23.77
N ALA A 5 -19.92 40.35 -24.39
CA ALA A 5 -19.45 39.30 -25.28
C ALA A 5 -19.23 37.99 -24.50
N ARG A 6 -19.95 36.94 -24.89
CA ARG A 6 -19.73 35.56 -24.42
C ARG A 6 -18.69 34.88 -25.30
N SER A 7 -17.46 34.75 -24.81
CA SER A 7 -16.43 33.91 -25.43
C SER A 7 -16.82 32.43 -25.33
N ARG A 8 -17.04 31.79 -26.47
CA ARG A 8 -17.20 30.34 -26.60
C ARG A 8 -15.81 29.69 -26.60
N LEU A 9 -15.47 28.96 -25.54
CA LEU A 9 -14.31 28.07 -25.54
C LEU A 9 -14.66 26.81 -26.33
N LEU A 10 -13.90 26.58 -27.41
CA LEU A 10 -13.90 25.36 -28.21
C LEU A 10 -13.23 24.24 -27.41
N VAL A 11 -14.00 23.23 -27.02
CA VAL A 11 -13.50 21.95 -26.50
C VAL A 11 -13.19 21.04 -27.70
N PRO A 12 -11.96 20.54 -27.88
CA PRO A 12 -11.69 19.55 -28.92
C PRO A 12 -12.22 18.18 -28.46
N LEU A 13 -13.13 17.62 -29.26
CA LEU A 13 -13.61 16.24 -29.15
C LEU A 13 -12.42 15.27 -29.34
N LEU A 14 -12.10 14.49 -28.32
CA LEU A 14 -11.26 13.29 -28.46
C LEU A 14 -12.11 12.11 -28.95
N PRO A 15 -11.58 11.22 -29.81
CA PRO A 15 -12.34 10.11 -30.35
C PRO A 15 -12.61 9.05 -29.28
N ARG A 16 -13.89 8.68 -29.14
CA ARG A 16 -14.35 7.52 -28.36
C ARG A 16 -13.74 6.23 -28.94
N ILE A 17 -12.82 5.61 -28.21
CA ILE A 17 -12.43 4.22 -28.48
C ILE A 17 -13.46 3.32 -27.81
N SER A 18 -14.12 2.51 -28.64
CA SER A 18 -15.19 1.58 -28.29
C SER A 18 -14.71 0.52 -27.31
N ALA A 19 -15.27 0.49 -26.10
CA ALA A 19 -15.11 -0.62 -25.17
C ALA A 19 -15.78 -1.87 -25.77
N ARG A 20 -14.98 -2.86 -26.17
CA ARG A 20 -15.48 -4.22 -26.40
C ARG A 20 -15.46 -4.95 -25.07
N SER A 21 -16.64 -5.38 -24.62
CA SER A 21 -16.80 -6.25 -23.46
C SER A 21 -16.18 -7.61 -23.71
N PHE A 22 -15.44 -8.13 -22.73
CA PHE A 22 -15.17 -9.56 -22.65
C PHE A 22 -15.79 -10.10 -21.37
N SER A 23 -16.72 -11.03 -21.56
CA SER A 23 -17.42 -11.78 -20.54
C SER A 23 -16.46 -12.76 -19.88
N ALA A 24 -16.53 -12.84 -18.56
CA ALA A 24 -15.72 -13.74 -17.75
C ALA A 24 -16.14 -15.20 -17.91
N ALA A 25 -15.15 -16.07 -18.13
CA ALA A 25 -15.22 -17.48 -17.77
C ALA A 25 -13.84 -17.89 -17.23
N SER A 26 -13.78 -18.21 -15.93
CA SER A 26 -12.59 -18.81 -15.30
C SER A 26 -12.33 -20.20 -15.89
N PRO A 27 -11.04 -20.61 -15.96
CA PRO A 27 -10.63 -21.63 -15.02
C PRO A 27 -9.20 -21.47 -14.47
N ALA A 28 -9.02 -22.06 -13.28
CA ALA A 28 -7.84 -22.72 -12.71
C ALA A 28 -6.41 -22.19 -12.99
N SER A 29 -5.72 -22.00 -11.87
CA SER A 29 -4.31 -21.74 -11.62
C SER A 29 -3.30 -22.57 -12.43
N GLU A 30 -2.35 -21.89 -13.08
CA GLU A 30 -0.90 -22.17 -13.09
C GLU A 30 -0.15 -21.00 -13.77
N PRO A 31 1.05 -20.56 -13.31
CA PRO A 31 1.71 -19.39 -13.85
C PRO A 31 2.53 -19.72 -15.10
N ALA A 32 2.03 -19.32 -16.26
CA ALA A 32 2.79 -19.30 -17.51
C ALA A 32 3.63 -18.01 -17.58
N ALA A 33 4.91 -18.09 -17.21
CA ALA A 33 5.90 -17.06 -17.52
C ALA A 33 6.50 -17.30 -18.90
N ALA A 34 6.59 -16.22 -19.66
CA ALA A 34 6.87 -16.16 -21.09
C ALA A 34 8.20 -16.81 -21.51
N ALA A 35 8.14 -17.44 -22.67
CA ALA A 35 9.20 -18.21 -23.31
C ALA A 35 10.49 -17.40 -23.55
N ALA A 36 11.58 -17.86 -22.94
CA ALA A 36 12.93 -17.59 -23.40
C ALA A 36 13.23 -18.53 -24.58
N ALA A 37 13.36 -17.97 -25.78
CA ALA A 37 13.91 -18.69 -26.93
C ALA A 37 15.43 -18.82 -26.75
N VAL A 38 15.87 -19.91 -26.10
CA VAL A 38 17.27 -20.30 -26.02
C VAL A 38 17.59 -21.12 -27.27
N ALA A 39 18.21 -20.50 -28.27
CA ALA A 39 18.75 -21.24 -29.42
C ALA A 39 20.09 -21.86 -29.01
N ALA A 40 20.07 -23.18 -28.82
CA ALA A 40 21.25 -24.02 -28.64
C ALA A 40 22.09 -24.06 -29.93
N SER A 41 23.41 -23.95 -29.81
CA SER A 41 24.35 -24.43 -30.82
C SER A 41 25.43 -25.24 -30.12
N ASP A 42 25.24 -26.57 -30.12
CA ASP A 42 26.28 -27.54 -29.80
C ASP A 42 27.35 -27.51 -30.90
N ALA A 43 28.60 -27.26 -30.49
CA ALA A 43 29.78 -27.50 -31.30
C ALA A 43 30.37 -28.86 -30.89
N ALA A 44 30.10 -29.90 -31.68
CA ALA A 44 30.72 -31.21 -31.52
C ALA A 44 32.14 -31.20 -32.12
N ALA A 45 33.13 -31.61 -31.32
CA ALA A 45 34.49 -31.92 -31.76
C ALA A 45 34.66 -33.44 -31.86
N ALA A 46 34.99 -33.88 -33.09
CA ALA A 46 35.84 -34.98 -33.52
C ALA A 46 35.76 -36.37 -32.82
N THR A 47 35.44 -37.39 -33.63
CA THR A 47 36.30 -38.58 -33.87
C THR A 47 35.86 -39.33 -35.14
N ASP A 48 36.77 -39.35 -36.12
CA ASP A 48 37.34 -40.52 -36.83
C ASP A 48 36.58 -41.44 -37.82
N TYR A 49 37.33 -41.70 -38.91
CA TYR A 49 37.26 -42.74 -39.96
C TYR A 49 36.13 -42.77 -41.00
N SER A 50 36.48 -42.43 -42.26
CA SER A 50 36.13 -43.28 -43.41
C SER A 50 37.13 -43.13 -44.55
N SER A 51 37.48 -44.28 -45.13
CA SER A 51 38.46 -44.48 -46.18
C SER A 51 37.86 -44.41 -47.60
N SER A 52 38.73 -44.00 -48.53
CA SER A 52 38.81 -44.38 -49.96
C SER A 52 38.10 -43.53 -51.02
N ALA A 53 38.98 -42.90 -51.83
CA ALA A 53 39.12 -42.99 -53.28
C ALA A 53 38.09 -42.32 -54.22
N GLY A 54 38.59 -41.39 -55.04
CA GLY A 54 37.99 -40.96 -56.31
C GLY A 54 38.42 -39.54 -56.74
N ASP A 55 39.40 -39.46 -57.64
CA ASP A 55 40.02 -38.24 -58.20
C ASP A 55 39.27 -37.76 -59.49
N PRO A 56 39.70 -36.73 -60.25
CA PRO A 56 39.16 -35.36 -60.25
C PRO A 56 38.54 -34.94 -61.60
N SER A 57 37.63 -33.94 -61.66
CA SER A 57 37.57 -32.99 -62.80
C SER A 57 36.51 -31.88 -62.64
N SER A 58 36.93 -30.66 -63.02
CA SER A 58 36.14 -29.48 -63.41
C SER A 58 35.48 -28.61 -62.32
N ALA A 59 36.17 -27.51 -62.00
CA ALA A 59 35.61 -26.36 -61.31
C ALA A 59 35.02 -25.34 -62.31
N PRO A 60 33.83 -24.76 -62.07
CA PRO A 60 33.45 -23.45 -62.58
C PRO A 60 33.61 -22.37 -61.47
N PRO A 61 33.74 -21.08 -61.84
CA PRO A 61 34.26 -20.03 -60.95
C PRO A 61 33.26 -19.66 -59.84
N PRO A 62 33.72 -19.13 -58.68
CA PRO A 62 32.82 -18.77 -57.60
C PRO A 62 31.93 -17.58 -57.99
N PRO A 63 30.61 -17.62 -57.72
CA PRO A 63 29.76 -16.44 -57.87
C PRO A 63 30.09 -15.42 -56.76
N ALA A 64 30.14 -14.15 -57.18
CA ALA A 64 30.44 -12.99 -56.34
C ALA A 64 29.58 -12.96 -55.05
N ARG A 65 30.24 -12.98 -53.89
CA ARG A 65 29.61 -12.75 -52.59
C ARG A 65 29.22 -11.28 -52.45
N LYS A 66 27.91 -11.00 -52.34
CA LYS A 66 27.40 -9.69 -51.91
C LYS A 66 27.50 -9.56 -50.38
N PRO A 67 27.97 -8.42 -49.81
CA PRO A 67 28.08 -8.26 -48.37
C PRO A 67 26.78 -7.67 -47.81
N LEU A 68 25.83 -8.50 -47.36
CA LEU A 68 24.62 -7.99 -46.68
C LEU A 68 24.08 -8.92 -45.57
N GLY A 69 24.96 -9.68 -44.91
CA GLY A 69 24.59 -10.60 -43.82
C GLY A 69 24.87 -10.08 -42.39
N LEU A 70 25.79 -9.12 -42.23
CA LEU A 70 26.31 -8.73 -40.89
C LEU A 70 25.43 -7.68 -40.16
N LEU A 71 24.68 -6.87 -40.90
CA LEU A 71 23.87 -5.78 -40.33
C LEU A 71 22.65 -6.30 -39.55
N LYS A 72 22.09 -7.46 -39.94
CA LYS A 72 20.88 -8.00 -39.29
C LYS A 72 21.17 -8.58 -37.90
N GLY A 73 22.31 -9.25 -37.72
CA GLY A 73 22.73 -9.78 -36.41
C GLY A 73 23.11 -8.66 -35.42
N GLY A 74 23.76 -7.59 -35.91
CA GLY A 74 24.14 -6.45 -35.07
C GLY A 74 22.95 -5.70 -34.50
N VAL A 75 21.88 -5.49 -35.28
CA VAL A 75 20.66 -4.81 -34.81
C VAL A 75 19.98 -5.60 -33.68
N LEU A 76 19.90 -6.93 -33.81
CA LEU A 76 19.27 -7.77 -32.78
C LEU A 76 20.05 -7.74 -31.45
N ALA A 77 21.38 -7.76 -31.50
CA ALA A 77 22.23 -7.71 -30.32
C ALA A 77 22.15 -6.35 -29.58
N VAL A 78 22.09 -5.24 -30.32
CA VAL A 78 21.95 -3.89 -29.73
C VAL A 78 20.60 -3.74 -29.02
N VAL A 79 19.53 -4.24 -29.64
CA VAL A 79 18.18 -4.21 -29.04
C VAL A 79 18.13 -5.05 -27.76
N ALA A 80 18.69 -6.26 -27.76
CA ALA A 80 18.75 -7.12 -26.59
C ALA A 80 19.56 -6.50 -25.43
N ALA A 81 20.71 -5.89 -25.73
CA ALA A 81 21.53 -5.20 -24.74
C ALA A 81 20.81 -3.98 -24.13
N ALA A 82 20.09 -3.21 -24.95
CA ALA A 82 19.29 -2.08 -24.48
C ALA A 82 18.15 -2.53 -23.55
N PHE A 83 17.43 -3.61 -23.90
CA PHE A 83 16.40 -4.17 -23.03
C PHE A 83 16.97 -4.73 -21.72
N GLY A 84 18.10 -5.44 -21.78
CA GLY A 84 18.77 -5.97 -20.58
C GLY A 84 19.24 -4.87 -19.63
N ALA A 85 19.87 -3.82 -20.15
CA ALA A 85 20.32 -2.68 -19.35
C ALA A 85 19.13 -1.92 -18.72
N THR A 86 18.07 -1.67 -19.52
CA THR A 86 16.86 -1.00 -19.03
C THR A 86 16.14 -1.86 -17.98
N GLY A 87 16.08 -3.17 -18.17
CA GLY A 87 15.54 -4.12 -17.19
C GLY A 87 16.31 -4.10 -15.88
N TYR A 88 17.65 -4.15 -15.93
CA TYR A 88 18.51 -4.08 -14.75
C TYR A 88 18.35 -2.75 -14.01
N VAL A 89 18.37 -1.62 -14.73
CA VAL A 89 18.17 -0.29 -14.12
C VAL A 89 16.79 -0.18 -13.47
N SER A 90 15.77 -0.76 -14.10
CA SER A 90 14.40 -0.76 -13.55
C SER A 90 14.28 -1.58 -12.27
N TYR A 91 15.00 -2.69 -12.19
CA TYR A 91 15.03 -3.56 -11.02
C TYR A 91 15.88 -3.00 -9.87
N ALA A 92 17.04 -2.42 -10.18
CA ALA A 92 18.02 -2.02 -9.18
C ALA A 92 17.76 -0.64 -8.57
N TYR A 93 17.01 0.24 -9.25
CA TYR A 93 16.84 1.65 -8.85
C TYR A 93 15.37 2.08 -8.88
N SER A 94 15.01 2.96 -7.94
CA SER A 94 13.71 3.64 -7.93
C SER A 94 13.63 4.70 -9.03
N LEU A 95 12.41 5.06 -9.43
CA LEU A 95 12.19 6.11 -10.44
C LEU A 95 12.80 7.44 -10.00
N ASP A 96 12.63 7.83 -8.73
CA ASP A 96 13.19 9.06 -8.16
C ASP A 96 14.72 9.07 -8.18
N GLU A 97 15.35 7.93 -7.87
CA GLU A 97 16.80 7.81 -7.88
C GLU A 97 17.36 7.94 -9.30
N ILE A 98 16.69 7.36 -10.30
CA ILE A 98 17.07 7.51 -11.71
C ILE A 98 16.83 8.95 -12.19
N ASP A 99 15.70 9.57 -11.82
CA ASP A 99 15.42 10.96 -12.16
C ASP A 99 16.52 11.88 -11.61
N GLN A 100 16.90 11.69 -10.34
CA GLN A 100 17.95 12.45 -9.68
C GLN A 100 19.32 12.24 -10.34
N ARG A 101 19.73 10.99 -10.58
CA ARG A 101 21.02 10.65 -11.21
C ARG A 101 21.12 11.16 -12.66
N THR A 102 20.01 11.23 -13.38
CA THR A 102 19.99 11.67 -14.79
C THR A 102 19.69 13.17 -14.95
N ARG A 103 19.34 13.87 -13.86
CA ARG A 103 18.89 15.27 -13.90
C ARG A 103 19.94 16.22 -14.47
N GLU A 104 21.17 16.13 -13.99
CA GLU A 104 22.26 17.00 -14.45
C GLU A 104 22.63 16.73 -15.91
N PHE A 105 22.68 15.45 -16.29
CA PHE A 105 22.92 15.01 -17.66
C PHE A 105 21.89 15.60 -18.63
N ARG A 106 20.59 15.52 -18.28
CA ARG A 106 19.51 16.12 -19.06
C ARG A 106 19.55 17.65 -19.07
N LYS A 107 19.91 18.29 -17.95
CA LYS A 107 20.02 19.75 -17.83
C LYS A 107 21.16 20.31 -18.69
N ASN A 108 22.33 19.65 -18.70
CA ASN A 108 23.49 20.07 -19.48
C ASN A 108 23.24 20.02 -20.99
N SER A 109 22.43 19.06 -21.45
CA SER A 109 22.00 18.98 -22.86
C SER A 109 21.10 20.15 -23.28
N LYS A 110 20.38 20.77 -22.35
CA LYS A 110 19.46 21.90 -22.60
C LYS A 110 20.12 23.28 -22.46
N GLN A 111 21.40 23.35 -22.08
CA GLN A 111 22.09 24.63 -21.93
C GLN A 111 22.32 25.31 -23.30
N PRO A 112 22.05 26.61 -23.44
CA PRO A 112 22.34 27.34 -24.68
C PRO A 112 23.86 27.42 -24.89
N ILE A 113 24.30 27.23 -26.13
CA ILE A 113 25.71 27.35 -26.51
C ILE A 113 26.10 28.82 -26.38
N ARG A 114 27.14 29.11 -25.60
CA ARG A 114 27.57 30.49 -25.35
C ARG A 114 28.19 31.09 -26.62
N ASP A 115 27.90 32.37 -26.88
CA ASP A 115 28.33 33.08 -28.08
C ASP A 115 29.79 33.59 -28.01
N ASP A 116 30.44 33.47 -26.85
CA ASP A 116 31.81 33.92 -26.56
C ASP A 116 32.90 32.87 -26.89
N LEU A 117 32.53 31.70 -27.43
CA LEU A 117 33.43 30.59 -27.71
C LEU A 117 34.14 30.69 -29.07
N SER A 118 35.36 30.14 -29.18
CA SER A 118 36.07 30.07 -30.46
C SER A 118 35.34 29.16 -31.47
N GLY A 119 35.56 29.36 -32.78
CA GLY A 119 34.82 28.64 -33.82
C GLY A 119 34.92 27.11 -33.73
N PHE A 120 36.07 26.59 -33.29
CA PHE A 120 36.27 25.15 -33.06
C PHE A 120 35.53 24.65 -31.82
N GLU A 121 35.57 25.39 -30.71
CA GLU A 121 34.84 25.06 -29.48
C GLU A 121 33.32 25.12 -29.69
N LYS A 122 32.84 26.07 -30.49
CA LYS A 122 31.43 26.17 -30.90
C LYS A 122 30.99 24.97 -31.73
N PHE A 123 31.83 24.51 -32.66
CA PHE A 123 31.56 23.29 -33.43
C PHE A 123 31.54 22.05 -32.53
N GLN A 124 32.49 21.93 -31.60
CA GLN A 124 32.53 20.83 -30.63
C GLN A 124 31.30 20.82 -29.71
N ALA A 125 30.86 21.99 -29.23
CA ALA A 125 29.65 22.13 -28.42
C ALA A 125 28.37 21.77 -29.22
N MET A 126 28.31 22.15 -30.51
CA MET A 126 27.21 21.73 -31.39
C MET A 126 27.19 20.22 -31.64
N ALA A 127 28.35 19.62 -31.91
CA ALA A 127 28.46 18.17 -32.10
C ALA A 127 28.09 17.40 -30.84
N TYR A 128 28.55 17.86 -29.67
CA TYR A 128 28.20 17.28 -28.37
C TYR A 128 26.69 17.40 -28.09
N SER A 129 26.10 18.59 -28.25
CA SER A 129 24.66 18.78 -28.02
C SER A 129 23.81 17.92 -28.97
N ALA A 130 24.21 17.78 -30.25
CA ALA A 130 23.53 16.91 -31.20
C ALA A 130 23.64 15.42 -30.81
N ALA A 131 24.82 14.96 -30.40
CA ALA A 131 25.03 13.59 -29.93
C ALA A 131 24.23 13.26 -28.66
N MET A 132 24.00 14.26 -27.80
CA MET A 132 23.31 14.12 -26.53
C MET A 132 21.79 14.16 -26.62
N LYS A 133 21.21 14.63 -27.74
CA LYS A 133 19.75 14.68 -27.94
C LYS A 133 19.10 13.29 -27.87
N VAL A 134 19.67 12.31 -28.55
CA VAL A 134 19.08 10.96 -28.64
C VAL A 134 19.11 10.23 -27.28
N PRO A 135 20.24 10.17 -26.54
CA PRO A 135 20.27 9.59 -25.22
C PRO A 135 19.36 10.30 -24.22
N VAL A 136 19.31 11.64 -24.23
CA VAL A 136 18.43 12.41 -23.35
C VAL A 136 16.96 12.13 -23.65
N ALA A 137 16.57 12.11 -24.92
CA ALA A 137 15.20 11.77 -25.30
C ALA A 137 14.83 10.33 -24.91
N ALA A 138 15.76 9.37 -25.01
CA ALA A 138 15.54 8.00 -24.57
C ALA A 138 15.35 7.90 -23.05
N ILE A 139 16.14 8.64 -22.26
CA ILE A 139 15.98 8.71 -20.81
C ILE A 139 14.64 9.36 -20.44
N GLU A 140 14.29 10.49 -21.08
CA GLU A 140 13.00 11.16 -20.84
C GLU A 140 11.82 10.25 -21.20
N PHE A 141 11.89 9.55 -22.33
CA PHE A 141 10.88 8.57 -22.73
C PHE A 141 10.75 7.41 -21.73
N TYR A 142 11.87 6.88 -21.24
CA TYR A 142 11.88 5.85 -20.21
C TYR A 142 11.25 6.35 -18.89
N LEU A 143 11.64 7.54 -18.42
CA LEU A 143 11.10 8.13 -17.19
C LEU A 143 9.59 8.37 -17.29
N ASP A 144 9.12 8.94 -18.41
CA ASP A 144 7.69 9.18 -18.65
C ASP A 144 6.91 7.87 -18.72
N THR A 145 7.40 6.90 -19.51
CA THR A 145 6.74 5.58 -19.62
C THR A 145 6.69 4.86 -18.27
N ARG A 146 7.79 4.88 -17.50
CA ARG A 146 7.83 4.25 -16.18
C ARG A 146 6.93 4.97 -15.19
N SER A 147 6.90 6.31 -15.19
CA SER A 147 5.99 7.09 -14.35
C SER A 147 4.54 6.73 -14.62
N GLN A 148 4.12 6.64 -15.89
CA GLN A 148 2.76 6.25 -16.25
C GLN A 148 2.40 4.83 -15.77
N ILE A 149 3.33 3.88 -15.88
CA ILE A 149 3.15 2.51 -15.38
C ILE A 149 3.05 2.52 -13.85
N GLU A 150 3.95 3.21 -13.15
CA GLU A 150 3.94 3.30 -11.69
C GLU A 150 2.66 4.00 -11.19
N ASP A 151 2.20 5.06 -11.85
CA ASP A 151 0.95 5.74 -11.53
C ASP A 151 -0.28 4.85 -11.74
N GLN A 152 -0.27 4.05 -12.81
CA GLN A 152 -1.32 3.06 -13.05
C GLN A 152 -1.33 2.01 -11.93
N ILE A 153 -0.16 1.51 -11.52
CA ILE A 153 -0.04 0.55 -10.41
C ILE A 153 -0.49 1.17 -9.09
N ARG A 154 -0.08 2.41 -8.80
CA ARG A 154 -0.49 3.16 -7.61
C ARG A 154 -2.00 3.27 -7.48
N GLY A 155 -2.72 3.44 -8.60
CA GLY A 155 -4.18 3.45 -8.60
C GLY A 155 -4.83 2.14 -8.12
N PHE A 156 -4.10 1.02 -8.10
CA PHE A 156 -4.54 -0.26 -7.56
C PHE A 156 -3.91 -0.63 -6.22
N SER A 157 -2.74 -0.05 -5.88
CA SER A 157 -1.99 -0.39 -4.68
C SER A 157 -2.17 0.59 -3.53
N GLU A 158 -2.38 1.87 -3.80
CA GLU A 158 -2.56 2.89 -2.77
C GLU A 158 -4.04 3.09 -2.42
N PRO A 159 -4.33 3.55 -1.19
CA PRO A 159 -5.66 3.98 -0.79
C PRO A 159 -6.27 4.98 -1.78
N SER A 160 -7.59 4.94 -1.94
CA SER A 160 -8.33 5.83 -2.86
C SER A 160 -8.18 7.33 -2.61
N SER A 161 -7.70 7.73 -1.42
CA SER A 161 -7.49 9.13 -1.04
C SER A 161 -6.37 9.25 -0.01
N ASP A 162 -5.63 10.36 -0.03
CA ASP A 162 -4.68 10.71 1.04
C ASP A 162 -5.36 11.01 2.38
N LYS A 163 -6.61 11.47 2.31
CA LYS A 163 -7.49 11.67 3.47
C LYS A 163 -8.73 10.81 3.30
N LEU A 164 -8.79 9.71 4.04
CA LEU A 164 -9.89 8.74 3.99
C LEU A 164 -11.13 9.25 4.71
N LEU A 165 -10.97 10.08 5.73
CA LEU A 165 -12.08 10.67 6.49
C LEU A 165 -12.10 12.19 6.33
N PRO A 166 -13.31 12.80 6.37
CA PRO A 166 -13.44 14.26 6.36
C PRO A 166 -12.81 14.90 7.60
N ASP A 167 -12.55 16.21 7.52
CA ASP A 167 -12.06 16.99 8.66
C ASP A 167 -13.10 17.00 9.79
N LEU A 168 -12.65 16.85 11.04
CA LEU A 168 -13.50 16.94 12.23
C LEU A 168 -13.94 18.38 12.49
N LEU A 169 -15.16 18.54 12.99
CA LEU A 169 -15.60 19.84 13.50
C LEU A 169 -14.73 20.26 14.68
N PRO A 170 -14.46 21.57 14.90
CA PRO A 170 -13.63 22.04 16.01
C PRO A 170 -14.04 21.49 17.39
N GLN A 171 -15.34 21.25 17.60
CA GLN A 171 -15.89 20.72 18.84
C GLN A 171 -15.58 19.23 19.05
N GLU A 172 -15.28 18.48 17.98
CA GLU A 172 -15.09 17.02 18.00
C GLU A 172 -13.62 16.60 17.96
N GLN A 173 -12.68 17.55 17.86
CA GLN A 173 -11.24 17.25 17.77
C GLN A 173 -10.66 16.52 19.00
N HIS A 174 -11.39 16.49 20.10
CA HIS A 174 -10.98 15.82 21.34
C HIS A 174 -11.54 14.39 21.47
N VAL A 175 -12.35 13.94 20.51
CA VAL A 175 -12.97 12.62 20.50
C VAL A 175 -11.97 11.59 19.98
N PHE A 176 -11.85 10.46 20.66
CA PHE A 176 -11.02 9.35 20.20
C PHE A 176 -11.69 8.63 19.02
N THR A 177 -10.89 8.16 18.08
CA THR A 177 -11.38 7.37 16.94
C THR A 177 -11.15 5.89 17.22
N LEU A 178 -12.24 5.11 17.24
CA LEU A 178 -12.20 3.66 17.39
C LEU A 178 -12.42 3.01 16.03
N VAL A 179 -11.36 2.43 15.48
CA VAL A 179 -11.36 1.74 14.20
C VAL A 179 -11.57 0.25 14.44
N LEU A 180 -12.58 -0.33 13.80
CA LEU A 180 -12.96 -1.73 13.97
C LEU A 180 -12.87 -2.45 12.63
N ASP A 181 -12.21 -3.60 12.59
CA ASP A 181 -12.34 -4.50 11.44
C ASP A 181 -13.71 -5.20 11.44
N LEU A 182 -14.15 -5.69 10.29
CA LEU A 182 -15.45 -6.32 10.15
C LEU A 182 -15.37 -7.84 10.34
N ASN A 183 -14.59 -8.51 9.50
CA ASN A 183 -14.52 -9.97 9.45
C ASN A 183 -13.71 -10.54 10.63
N GLU A 184 -14.21 -11.63 11.21
CA GLU A 184 -13.64 -12.28 12.41
C GLU A 184 -13.50 -11.35 13.64
N THR A 185 -14.09 -10.14 13.58
CA THR A 185 -14.00 -9.11 14.62
C THR A 185 -15.40 -8.74 15.11
N LEU A 186 -16.28 -8.23 14.23
CA LEU A 186 -17.68 -7.92 14.54
C LEU A 186 -18.65 -8.98 14.01
N VAL A 187 -18.30 -9.58 12.88
CA VAL A 187 -19.08 -10.62 12.22
C VAL A 187 -18.17 -11.73 11.70
N TYR A 188 -18.75 -12.88 11.42
CA TYR A 188 -18.08 -13.98 10.73
C TYR A 188 -18.95 -14.43 9.57
N SER A 189 -18.35 -14.56 8.38
CA SER A 189 -19.05 -15.08 7.21
C SER A 189 -18.45 -16.40 6.75
N ASP A 190 -19.32 -17.39 6.53
CA ASP A 190 -18.93 -18.66 5.93
C ASP A 190 -19.80 -19.00 4.72
N TRP A 191 -19.27 -19.88 3.88
CA TRP A 191 -20.01 -20.48 2.79
C TRP A 191 -20.16 -21.97 3.05
N LYS A 192 -21.38 -22.48 2.99
CA LYS A 192 -21.65 -23.93 2.95
C LYS A 192 -22.49 -24.28 1.74
N ARG A 193 -22.28 -25.47 1.18
CA ARG A 193 -22.92 -25.91 -0.07
C ARG A 193 -24.44 -25.88 0.00
N GLU A 194 -25.01 -26.19 1.15
CA GLU A 194 -26.46 -26.30 1.36
C GLU A 194 -27.14 -24.95 1.56
N ARG A 195 -26.42 -23.95 2.10
CA ARG A 195 -26.99 -22.68 2.55
C ARG A 195 -26.43 -21.43 1.89
N GLY A 196 -25.38 -21.57 1.09
CA GLY A 196 -24.63 -20.47 0.51
C GLY A 196 -23.85 -19.66 1.55
N TRP A 197 -23.59 -18.40 1.21
CA TRP A 197 -22.98 -17.42 2.10
C TRP A 197 -23.93 -17.06 3.24
N ARG A 198 -23.44 -17.12 4.47
CA ARG A 198 -24.14 -16.59 5.65
C ARG A 198 -23.18 -15.79 6.52
N THR A 199 -23.71 -14.69 7.05
CA THR A 199 -23.01 -13.81 7.98
C THR A 199 -23.64 -13.93 9.35
N PHE A 200 -22.82 -14.09 10.37
CA PHE A 200 -23.21 -14.24 11.76
C PHE A 200 -22.66 -13.06 12.55
N LYS A 201 -23.45 -12.57 13.51
CA LYS A 201 -23.03 -11.49 14.41
C LYS A 201 -22.25 -12.07 15.58
N ARG A 202 -21.12 -11.45 15.93
CA ARG A 202 -20.40 -11.81 17.15
C ARG A 202 -21.25 -11.47 18.38
N PRO A 203 -21.30 -12.33 19.42
CA PRO A 203 -22.03 -12.02 20.64
C PRO A 203 -21.58 -10.67 21.24
N GLY A 204 -22.55 -9.89 21.72
CA GLY A 204 -22.28 -8.60 22.36
C GLY A 204 -22.00 -7.42 21.41
N VAL A 205 -21.93 -7.63 20.10
CA VAL A 205 -21.60 -6.56 19.12
C VAL A 205 -22.57 -5.37 19.20
N ASP A 206 -23.87 -5.62 19.36
CA ASP A 206 -24.87 -4.55 19.42
C ASP A 206 -24.65 -3.66 20.66
N ALA A 207 -24.38 -4.29 21.82
CA ALA A 207 -24.11 -3.59 23.08
C ALA A 207 -22.76 -2.85 23.04
N PHE A 208 -21.75 -3.45 22.41
CA PHE A 208 -20.44 -2.85 22.22
C PHE A 208 -20.53 -1.55 21.40
N LEU A 209 -21.19 -1.60 20.23
CA LEU A 209 -21.36 -0.43 19.36
C LEU A 209 -22.21 0.66 20.03
N GLU A 210 -23.32 0.29 20.66
CA GLU A 210 -24.21 1.24 21.32
C GLU A 210 -23.56 1.93 22.52
N HIS A 211 -22.76 1.21 23.30
CA HIS A 211 -22.10 1.79 24.46
C HIS A 211 -20.93 2.67 24.05
N LEU A 212 -20.02 2.16 23.21
CA LEU A 212 -18.81 2.89 22.82
C LEU A 212 -19.08 4.00 21.82
N GLY A 213 -20.16 3.94 21.05
CA GLY A 213 -20.57 5.02 20.14
C GLY A 213 -20.91 6.33 20.86
N LYS A 214 -21.10 6.30 22.18
CA LYS A 214 -21.28 7.51 23.02
C LYS A 214 -19.96 8.23 23.32
N PHE A 215 -18.84 7.51 23.24
CA PHE A 215 -17.51 7.98 23.68
C PHE A 215 -16.54 8.16 22.51
N TYR A 216 -16.71 7.37 21.46
CA TYR A 216 -15.79 7.26 20.33
C TYR A 216 -16.46 7.63 19.01
N GLU A 217 -15.67 8.17 18.10
CA GLU A 217 -15.97 8.12 16.68
C GLU A 217 -15.68 6.69 16.18
N ILE A 218 -16.74 5.90 15.95
CA ILE A 218 -16.57 4.53 15.46
C ILE A 218 -16.43 4.53 13.93
N VAL A 219 -15.36 3.91 13.45
CA VAL A 219 -15.06 3.72 12.03
C VAL A 219 -14.91 2.23 11.75
N VAL A 220 -15.69 1.68 10.83
CA VAL A 220 -15.47 0.30 10.35
C VAL A 220 -14.48 0.34 9.18
N TYR A 221 -13.38 -0.41 9.27
CA TYR A 221 -12.33 -0.44 8.24
C TYR A 221 -11.98 -1.87 7.83
N SER A 222 -12.56 -2.32 6.73
CA SER A 222 -12.46 -3.69 6.23
C SER A 222 -11.71 -3.78 4.89
N ASP A 223 -11.02 -4.89 4.68
CA ASP A 223 -10.45 -5.32 3.38
C ASP A 223 -11.48 -5.99 2.46
N GLN A 224 -12.74 -6.06 2.85
CA GLN A 224 -13.80 -6.57 2.00
C GLN A 224 -14.31 -5.49 1.04
N LEU A 225 -14.88 -5.91 -0.08
CA LEU A 225 -15.49 -4.99 -1.05
C LEU A 225 -16.70 -4.27 -0.44
N SER A 226 -16.95 -3.03 -0.85
CA SER A 226 -18.11 -2.24 -0.38
C SER A 226 -19.44 -2.98 -0.56
N MET A 227 -19.59 -3.73 -1.66
CA MET A 227 -20.75 -4.58 -1.92
C MET A 227 -21.05 -5.62 -0.83
N TYR A 228 -20.06 -5.98 0.00
CA TYR A 228 -20.22 -6.82 1.17
C TYR A 228 -20.33 -5.98 2.45
N VAL A 229 -19.45 -4.99 2.63
CA VAL A 229 -19.37 -4.18 3.86
C VAL A 229 -20.66 -3.40 4.10
N ASP A 230 -21.17 -2.69 3.09
CA ASP A 230 -22.31 -1.78 3.22
C ASP A 230 -23.58 -2.50 3.69
N PRO A 231 -24.06 -3.58 3.03
CA PRO A 231 -25.28 -4.27 3.45
C PRO A 231 -25.14 -5.03 4.78
N VAL A 232 -23.92 -5.36 5.21
CA VAL A 232 -23.67 -5.97 6.51
C VAL A 232 -23.79 -4.92 7.61
N ILE A 233 -23.13 -3.76 7.45
CA ILE A 233 -23.17 -2.67 8.43
C ILE A 233 -24.59 -2.10 8.56
N GLU A 234 -25.32 -1.93 7.46
CA GLU A 234 -26.72 -1.48 7.50
C GLU A 234 -27.64 -2.37 8.36
N ARG A 235 -27.36 -3.67 8.43
CA ARG A 235 -28.11 -4.62 9.26
C ARG A 235 -27.55 -4.75 10.68
N LEU A 236 -26.24 -4.59 10.83
CA LEU A 236 -25.53 -4.71 12.10
C LEU A 236 -25.79 -3.50 13.01
N ASP A 237 -25.83 -2.31 12.43
CA ASP A 237 -25.94 -1.04 13.15
C ASP A 237 -27.20 -0.24 12.75
N PRO A 238 -28.39 -0.71 13.16
CA PRO A 238 -29.64 0.02 12.89
C PRO A 238 -29.75 1.34 13.68
N LYS A 239 -28.92 1.53 14.71
CA LYS A 239 -28.91 2.72 15.57
C LYS A 239 -27.99 3.83 15.04
N GLY A 240 -27.14 3.54 14.05
CA GLY A 240 -26.24 4.50 13.44
C GLY A 240 -25.06 4.91 14.34
N CYS A 241 -24.56 3.98 15.15
CA CYS A 241 -23.37 4.19 15.99
C CYS A 241 -22.07 4.30 15.17
N VAL A 242 -21.99 3.69 13.99
CA VAL A 242 -20.85 3.72 13.08
C VAL A 242 -20.91 4.99 12.21
N ARG A 243 -19.94 5.89 12.39
CA ARG A 243 -19.89 7.18 11.68
C ARG A 243 -19.36 7.05 10.25
N HIS A 244 -18.36 6.20 10.06
CA HIS A 244 -17.70 6.02 8.77
C HIS A 244 -17.46 4.54 8.45
N ARG A 245 -17.49 4.22 7.15
CA ARG A 245 -17.28 2.87 6.62
C ARG A 245 -16.21 2.94 5.54
N LEU A 246 -15.13 2.20 5.74
CA LEU A 246 -14.02 2.06 4.81
C LEU A 246 -13.95 0.60 4.36
N SER A 247 -13.88 0.42 3.05
CA SER A 247 -13.82 -0.90 2.39
C SER A 247 -12.47 -1.08 1.71
N ARG A 248 -12.29 -2.17 0.96
CA ARG A 248 -11.02 -2.54 0.29
C ARG A 248 -10.37 -1.38 -0.47
N VAL A 249 -11.14 -0.52 -1.12
CA VAL A 249 -10.61 0.63 -1.89
C VAL A 249 -9.83 1.64 -1.04
N ALA A 250 -10.03 1.64 0.28
CA ALA A 250 -9.31 2.48 1.21
C ALA A 250 -8.02 1.82 1.73
N THR A 251 -7.82 0.52 1.52
CA THR A 251 -6.64 -0.21 2.00
C THR A 251 -5.45 -0.05 1.07
N LYS A 252 -4.24 -0.15 1.61
CA LYS A 252 -3.01 -0.26 0.84
C LYS A 252 -2.77 -1.73 0.48
N TYR A 253 -2.56 -2.04 -0.79
CA TYR A 253 -2.24 -3.38 -1.26
C TYR A 253 -0.74 -3.52 -1.51
N GLU A 254 -0.08 -4.38 -0.75
CA GLU A 254 1.36 -4.61 -0.80
C GLU A 254 1.66 -6.10 -0.62
N ASN A 255 2.55 -6.66 -1.44
CA ASN A 255 3.01 -8.05 -1.34
C ASN A 255 1.87 -9.10 -1.27
N GLY A 256 0.76 -8.87 -1.99
CA GLY A 256 -0.37 -9.80 -2.01
C GLY A 256 -1.35 -9.64 -0.85
N LYS A 257 -1.15 -8.66 0.06
CA LYS A 257 -1.97 -8.44 1.25
C LYS A 257 -2.52 -7.01 1.29
N HIS A 258 -3.70 -6.87 1.89
CA HIS A 258 -4.31 -5.58 2.17
C HIS A 258 -3.98 -5.12 3.59
N TYR A 259 -3.45 -3.91 3.69
CA TYR A 259 -3.09 -3.24 4.93
C TYR A 259 -3.98 -2.02 5.16
N ARG A 260 -4.35 -1.82 6.43
CA ARG A 260 -5.03 -0.62 6.89
C ARG A 260 -3.96 0.40 7.26
N ASP A 261 -3.91 1.49 6.50
CA ASP A 261 -3.06 2.62 6.82
C ASP A 261 -3.85 3.63 7.66
N LEU A 262 -3.61 3.65 8.97
CA LEU A 262 -4.26 4.57 9.90
C LEU A 262 -3.77 6.01 9.73
N SER A 263 -2.58 6.23 9.15
CA SER A 263 -2.07 7.57 8.89
C SER A 263 -2.93 8.36 7.89
N LYS A 264 -3.64 7.63 7.02
CA LYS A 264 -4.54 8.18 6.00
C LYS A 264 -5.93 8.51 6.55
N LEU A 265 -6.24 8.20 7.81
CA LEU A 265 -7.55 8.49 8.40
C LEU A 265 -7.80 9.97 8.66
N ASN A 266 -6.79 10.85 8.50
CA ASN A 266 -6.93 12.26 8.83
C ASN A 266 -7.38 12.47 10.29
N ARG A 267 -6.78 11.71 11.21
CA ARG A 267 -7.01 11.75 12.66
C ARG A 267 -5.66 11.82 13.37
N ASN A 268 -5.65 12.33 14.59
CA ASN A 268 -4.43 12.36 15.40
C ASN A 268 -4.06 10.91 15.81
N PRO A 269 -2.87 10.39 15.43
CA PRO A 269 -2.45 9.02 15.79
C PRO A 269 -2.44 8.76 17.30
N ALA A 270 -2.24 9.79 18.13
CA ALA A 270 -2.29 9.67 19.59
C ALA A 270 -3.70 9.36 20.14
N GLN A 271 -4.74 9.42 19.30
CA GLN A 271 -6.15 9.26 19.67
C GLN A 271 -6.87 8.20 18.82
N VAL A 272 -6.12 7.38 18.06
CA VAL A 272 -6.67 6.31 17.21
C VAL A 272 -6.40 4.95 17.86
N ILE A 273 -7.41 4.09 17.92
CA ILE A 273 -7.27 2.69 18.35
C ILE A 273 -7.84 1.80 17.25
N TYR A 274 -7.08 0.81 16.79
CA TYR A 274 -7.55 -0.17 15.82
C TYR A 274 -7.73 -1.54 16.49
N ILE A 275 -8.94 -2.10 16.41
CA ILE A 275 -9.26 -3.42 16.95
C ILE A 275 -9.58 -4.38 15.81
N SER A 276 -8.86 -5.51 15.76
CA SER A 276 -9.10 -6.59 14.81
C SER A 276 -8.62 -7.92 15.37
N GLY A 277 -9.21 -9.02 14.87
CA GLY A 277 -8.68 -10.38 15.07
C GLY A 277 -7.26 -10.57 14.51
N HIS A 278 -6.89 -9.76 13.50
CA HIS A 278 -5.61 -9.85 12.78
C HIS A 278 -4.90 -8.49 12.77
N ALA A 279 -5.00 -7.75 13.88
CA ALA A 279 -4.59 -6.35 13.92
C ALA A 279 -3.10 -6.17 13.62
N LEU A 280 -2.24 -7.00 14.21
CA LEU A 280 -0.79 -6.89 14.04
C LEU A 280 -0.31 -7.23 12.63
N GLU A 281 -1.05 -8.09 11.93
CA GLU A 281 -0.66 -8.51 10.58
C GLU A 281 -1.29 -7.67 9.47
N SER A 282 -2.34 -6.89 9.77
CA SER A 282 -3.15 -6.17 8.79
C SER A 282 -3.08 -4.64 8.91
N CYS A 283 -2.31 -4.12 9.87
CA CYS A 283 -2.14 -2.68 10.10
C CYS A 283 -0.71 -2.22 9.86
N LEU A 284 -0.52 -1.00 9.35
CA LEU A 284 0.80 -0.39 9.18
C LEU A 284 1.32 0.31 10.44
N GLN A 285 0.46 0.60 11.41
CA GLN A 285 0.77 1.27 12.68
C GLN A 285 0.49 0.32 13.86
N PRO A 286 1.38 -0.66 14.13
CA PRO A 286 1.16 -1.67 15.18
C PRO A 286 1.01 -1.07 16.58
N GLU A 287 1.57 0.10 16.85
CA GLU A 287 1.47 0.81 18.13
C GLU A 287 0.06 1.32 18.46
N ASN A 288 -0.82 1.38 17.46
CA ASN A 288 -2.24 1.73 17.61
C ASN A 288 -3.16 0.49 17.62
N CYS A 289 -2.60 -0.72 17.53
CA CYS A 289 -3.35 -1.95 17.36
C CYS A 289 -3.68 -2.62 18.69
N VAL A 290 -4.90 -3.13 18.77
CA VAL A 290 -5.37 -4.04 19.80
C VAL A 290 -5.83 -5.31 19.09
N GLU A 291 -4.98 -6.33 19.17
CA GLU A 291 -5.31 -7.64 18.64
C GLU A 291 -6.22 -8.39 19.63
N ILE A 292 -7.29 -8.98 19.09
CA ILE A 292 -8.26 -9.75 19.86
C ILE A 292 -8.37 -11.14 19.27
N LYS A 293 -8.96 -12.08 20.00
CA LYS A 293 -9.22 -13.41 19.43
C LYS A 293 -10.11 -13.30 18.17
N PRO A 294 -9.68 -13.83 17.01
CA PRO A 294 -10.55 -13.99 15.84
C PRO A 294 -11.75 -14.86 16.18
N TRP A 295 -12.95 -14.40 15.84
CA TRP A 295 -14.19 -15.10 16.15
C TRP A 295 -14.68 -15.97 15.00
N LYS A 296 -14.94 -17.24 15.27
CA LYS A 296 -15.33 -18.31 14.34
C LYS A 296 -16.54 -19.10 14.86
N LEU A 297 -17.59 -18.38 15.27
CA LEU A 297 -18.87 -18.92 15.75
C LEU A 297 -18.87 -19.55 17.15
N GLU A 298 -17.90 -19.20 17.99
CA GLU A 298 -17.94 -19.56 19.40
C GLU A 298 -19.09 -18.84 20.11
N ASN A 299 -19.98 -19.60 20.77
CA ASN A 299 -21.18 -19.05 21.42
C ASN A 299 -20.88 -18.45 22.81
N ASP A 300 -19.78 -18.85 23.42
CA ASP A 300 -19.27 -18.40 24.72
C ASP A 300 -18.30 -17.23 24.60
N ASP A 301 -18.15 -16.65 23.40
CA ASP A 301 -17.30 -15.48 23.17
C ASP A 301 -17.89 -14.24 23.87
N THR A 302 -17.11 -13.67 24.80
CA THR A 302 -17.42 -12.40 25.49
C THR A 302 -16.41 -11.29 25.18
N GLN A 303 -15.48 -11.53 24.26
CA GLN A 303 -14.29 -10.69 24.05
C GLN A 303 -14.63 -9.22 23.80
N LEU A 304 -15.68 -8.93 23.02
CA LEU A 304 -16.12 -7.55 22.78
C LEU A 304 -16.61 -6.89 24.05
N LEU A 305 -17.41 -7.59 24.86
CA LEU A 305 -17.94 -7.08 26.12
C LEU A 305 -16.84 -6.86 27.14
N ASP A 306 -15.86 -7.76 27.19
CA ASP A 306 -14.73 -7.70 28.12
C ASP A 306 -13.81 -6.50 27.84
N LEU A 307 -13.77 -6.00 26.60
CA LEU A 307 -13.01 -4.80 26.23
C LEU A 307 -13.68 -3.48 26.62
N ILE A 308 -15.00 -3.48 26.85
CA ILE A 308 -15.76 -2.26 27.13
C ILE A 308 -15.19 -1.48 28.32
N PRO A 309 -14.92 -2.09 29.50
CA PRO A 309 -14.44 -1.35 30.66
C PRO A 309 -13.11 -0.63 30.42
N PHE A 310 -12.20 -1.26 29.67
CA PHE A 310 -10.91 -0.66 29.31
C PHE A 310 -11.09 0.54 28.39
N LEU A 311 -11.88 0.38 27.31
CA LEU A 311 -12.12 1.45 26.34
C LEU A 311 -12.88 2.62 26.99
N GLU A 312 -13.90 2.34 27.79
CA GLU A 312 -14.60 3.38 28.54
C GLU A 312 -13.65 4.15 29.47
N TYR A 313 -12.78 3.45 30.20
CA TYR A 313 -11.78 4.09 31.05
C TYR A 313 -10.83 4.99 30.25
N VAL A 314 -10.35 4.53 29.09
CA VAL A 314 -9.51 5.33 28.19
C VAL A 314 -10.21 6.61 27.76
N ALA A 315 -11.47 6.51 27.32
CA ALA A 315 -12.26 7.66 26.89
C ALA A 315 -12.50 8.69 28.02
N MET A 316 -12.66 8.20 29.26
CA MET A 316 -12.86 9.06 30.43
C MET A 316 -11.55 9.67 30.95
N ALA A 317 -10.47 8.88 31.03
CA ALA A 317 -9.17 9.32 31.53
C ALA A 317 -8.45 10.26 30.56
N ARG A 318 -8.73 10.13 29.24
CA ARG A 318 -8.17 10.96 28.17
C ARG A 318 -6.65 11.09 28.23
N PRO A 319 -5.91 9.97 28.10
CA PRO A 319 -4.45 10.04 28.03
C PRO A 319 -4.02 10.93 26.87
N SER A 320 -2.90 11.65 27.03
CA SER A 320 -2.36 12.50 25.96
C SER A 320 -1.91 11.71 24.73
N ASP A 321 -1.45 10.47 24.95
CA ASP A 321 -1.12 9.54 23.87
C ASP A 321 -1.56 8.11 24.25
N ILE A 322 -2.48 7.57 23.46
CA ILE A 322 -3.00 6.22 23.67
C ILE A 322 -1.95 5.14 23.47
N ARG A 323 -0.95 5.39 22.62
CA ARG A 323 0.07 4.39 22.25
C ARG A 323 0.92 4.01 23.44
N ALA A 324 1.19 4.97 24.34
CA ALA A 324 1.88 4.71 25.61
C ALA A 324 1.07 3.80 26.54
N VAL A 325 -0.26 3.98 26.57
CA VAL A 325 -1.16 3.11 27.33
C VAL A 325 -1.16 1.72 26.72
N LEU A 326 -1.38 1.58 25.42
CA LEU A 326 -1.39 0.29 24.72
C LEU A 326 -0.06 -0.46 24.86
N ALA A 327 1.08 0.26 24.77
CA ALA A 327 2.39 -0.30 25.01
C ALA A 327 2.51 -0.98 26.39
N SER A 328 1.87 -0.43 27.42
CA SER A 328 1.87 -1.02 28.77
C SER A 328 1.08 -2.33 28.90
N TYR A 329 0.26 -2.67 27.89
CA TYR A 329 -0.51 -3.91 27.81
C TYR A 329 0.01 -4.88 26.75
N GLN A 330 1.09 -4.54 26.03
CA GLN A 330 1.62 -5.39 24.96
C GLN A 330 1.93 -6.82 25.45
N GLY A 331 1.48 -7.80 24.67
CA GLY A 331 1.66 -9.23 24.96
C GLY A 331 0.77 -9.77 26.08
N ARG A 332 -0.20 -8.99 26.57
CA ARG A 332 -1.15 -9.39 27.61
C ARG A 332 -2.58 -9.34 27.09
N ASP A 333 -3.47 -10.09 27.74
CA ASP A 333 -4.91 -9.94 27.53
C ASP A 333 -5.40 -8.65 28.19
N ILE A 334 -5.75 -7.65 27.37
CA ILE A 334 -6.09 -6.31 27.83
C ILE A 334 -7.25 -6.33 28.84
N PRO A 335 -8.37 -7.03 28.58
CA PRO A 335 -9.46 -7.13 29.55
C PRO A 335 -9.04 -7.68 30.91
N ALA A 336 -8.36 -8.84 30.94
CA ALA A 336 -7.96 -9.47 32.20
C ALA A 336 -6.98 -8.59 32.99
N GLU A 337 -5.95 -8.06 32.33
CA GLU A 337 -4.96 -7.18 32.95
C GLU A 337 -5.60 -5.88 33.46
N PHE A 338 -6.57 -5.31 32.73
CA PHE A 338 -7.27 -4.11 33.16
C PHE A 338 -8.09 -4.34 34.43
N ILE A 339 -8.77 -5.49 34.54
CA ILE A 339 -9.50 -5.87 35.74
C ILE A 339 -8.56 -6.01 36.93
N GLU A 340 -7.42 -6.66 36.75
CA GLU A 340 -6.42 -6.86 37.81
C GLU A 340 -5.84 -5.53 38.30
N ARG A 341 -5.38 -4.67 37.37
CA ARG A 341 -4.86 -3.33 37.70
C ARG A 341 -5.90 -2.45 38.39
N SER A 342 -7.16 -2.55 37.97
CA SER A 342 -8.26 -1.80 38.60
C SER A 342 -8.49 -2.23 40.04
N LYS A 343 -8.43 -3.54 40.35
CA LYS A 343 -8.53 -4.07 41.70
C LYS A 343 -7.34 -3.63 42.57
N GLU A 344 -6.13 -3.69 42.03
CA GLU A 344 -4.92 -3.24 42.74
C GLU A 344 -4.96 -1.75 43.07
N HIS A 345 -5.41 -0.92 42.12
CA HIS A 345 -5.58 0.52 42.34
C HIS A 345 -6.62 0.82 43.42
N GLN A 346 -7.76 0.12 43.41
CA GLN A 346 -8.78 0.25 44.45
C GLN A 346 -8.25 -0.16 45.83
N ARG A 347 -7.49 -1.26 45.90
CA ARG A 347 -6.85 -1.72 47.14
C ARG A 347 -5.80 -0.74 47.65
N SER A 348 -4.99 -0.18 46.74
CA SER A 348 -3.97 0.81 47.10
C SER A 348 -4.60 2.11 47.60
N LYS A 349 -5.70 2.55 46.96
CA LYS A 349 -6.49 3.69 47.43
C LYS A 349 -7.12 3.43 48.80
N SER A 350 -7.68 2.24 49.05
CA SER A 350 -8.29 1.93 50.34
C SER A 350 -7.25 1.84 51.46
N ILE A 351 -6.08 1.26 51.20
CA ILE A 351 -4.95 1.25 52.15
C ILE A 351 -4.49 2.69 52.43
N ARG A 352 -4.30 3.52 51.40
CA ARG A 352 -3.91 4.93 51.59
C ARG A 352 -4.97 5.73 52.34
N ALA A 353 -6.26 5.43 52.15
CA ALA A 353 -7.33 6.07 52.91
C ALA A 353 -7.38 5.60 54.37
N ALA A 354 -7.07 4.32 54.63
CA ALA A 354 -7.06 3.74 55.97
C ALA A 354 -5.81 4.14 56.80
N TYR A 355 -4.66 4.36 56.16
CA TYR A 355 -3.38 4.60 56.83
C TYR A 355 -2.74 5.97 56.54
N GLY A 356 -3.29 6.77 55.62
CA GLY A 356 -2.75 8.08 55.23
C GLY A 356 -3.34 9.29 55.94
N GLY A 357 -4.08 9.07 57.05
CA GLY A 357 -4.79 10.10 57.81
C GLY A 357 -4.02 10.71 58.99
N ASP A 358 -3.02 10.04 59.56
CA ASP A 358 -2.28 10.52 60.72
C ASP A 358 -0.80 10.14 60.63
N ASP A 359 0.05 11.17 60.45
CA ASP A 359 1.47 11.27 60.83
C ASP A 359 2.32 11.93 59.75
N TYR A 360 2.29 13.26 59.67
CA TYR A 360 3.41 14.08 59.17
C TYR A 360 3.41 15.49 59.76
N ARG A 361 3.08 15.66 61.06
CA ARG A 361 3.15 16.98 61.71
C ARG A 361 3.63 17.04 63.17
N SER A 362 4.05 15.96 63.82
CA SER A 362 4.46 16.03 65.24
C SER A 362 5.90 15.61 65.59
N PHE A 363 6.72 15.13 64.64
CA PHE A 363 8.11 14.73 64.92
C PHE A 363 9.17 15.75 64.49
N GLY A 364 8.90 17.04 64.73
CA GLY A 364 9.83 18.12 64.36
C GLY A 364 9.74 19.35 65.27
N ARG A 365 9.51 19.17 66.57
CA ARG A 365 9.75 20.23 67.56
C ARG A 365 9.80 19.63 68.98
N LYS A 366 11.03 19.47 69.48
CA LYS A 366 11.54 19.10 70.83
C LYS A 366 12.75 18.21 70.54
N SER A 367 13.98 18.62 70.77
CA SER A 367 14.62 19.19 71.96
C SER A 367 15.88 19.97 71.50
N GLU A 368 16.07 21.20 71.99
CA GLU A 368 17.13 21.59 72.94
C GLU A 368 18.56 21.52 72.38
#